data_AF-A0A0S9BYT3-F1
#
_entry.id   AF-A0A0S9BYT3-F1
#
_cell.length_a   1.000
_cell.length_b   1.000
_cell.length_c   1.000
_cell.angle_alpha   90.00
_cell.angle_beta   90.00
_cell.angle_gamma   90.00
#
_symmetry.space_group_name_H-M   'P 1'
#
loop_
_entity.id
_entity.type
_entity.pdbx_description
1 polymer ?
#
loop_
_entity_poly.entity_id
_entity_poly.type
_entity_poly.pdbx_seq_one_letter_code
_entity_poly.pdbx_strand_id
1 'polypeptide(L)'
;MNGQSISDQTWAGVRAEFTLPSLELVRRRLSELMEDPEPVIRQLVRVFIDDGTFCPGFQFLSGGQLHPTVTGLFRRAMELDIPHNYFTTWMVTPSRDLAGSRPVDRLKTNPAPLHRALESFRWR
;
A
#
# COMPACT_ATOMS: atom_id res chain seq x y z
N MET A 1 -10.28 -22.75 -1.80
CA MET A 1 -8.91 -22.54 -1.26
C MET A 1 -8.98 -21.31 -0.37
N ASN A 2 -8.61 -21.47 0.90
CA ASN A 2 -8.86 -20.53 1.99
C ASN A 2 -8.12 -19.21 1.77
N GLY A 3 -8.83 -18.16 1.33
CA GLY A 3 -8.32 -16.80 1.45
C GLY A 3 -8.21 -16.47 2.93
N GLN A 4 -7.01 -16.52 3.50
CA GLN A 4 -6.79 -16.11 4.88
C GLN A 4 -7.21 -14.65 5.02
N SER A 5 -8.28 -14.41 5.78
CA SER A 5 -8.66 -13.07 6.18
C SER A 5 -7.50 -12.41 6.93
N ILE A 6 -7.07 -11.24 6.47
CA ILE A 6 -6.04 -10.45 7.14
C ILE A 6 -6.58 -10.02 8.51
N SER A 7 -5.83 -10.29 9.57
CA SER A 7 -6.31 -10.08 10.95
C SER A 7 -6.45 -8.60 11.31
N ASP A 8 -7.37 -8.29 12.22
CA ASP A 8 -7.53 -6.94 12.77
C ASP A 8 -6.26 -6.42 13.45
N GLN A 9 -5.46 -7.32 14.04
CA GLN A 9 -4.17 -6.97 14.63
C GLN A 9 -3.20 -6.42 13.57
N THR A 10 -3.21 -6.98 12.36
CA THR A 10 -2.42 -6.47 11.24
C THR A 10 -2.85 -5.04 10.90
N TRP A 11 -4.15 -4.77 10.79
CA TRP A 11 -4.65 -3.44 10.48
C TRP A 11 -4.38 -2.42 11.60
N ALA A 12 -4.48 -2.85 12.85
CA ALA A 12 -4.09 -2.02 14.01
C ALA A 12 -2.61 -1.63 13.94
N GLY A 13 -1.72 -2.57 13.60
CA GLY A 13 -0.30 -2.30 13.39
C GLY A 13 -0.04 -1.31 12.27
N VAL A 14 -0.67 -1.51 11.09
CA VAL A 14 -0.56 -0.56 9.97
C VAL A 14 -1.02 0.85 10.37
N ARG A 15 -2.14 0.95 11.10
CA ARG A 15 -2.67 2.23 11.57
C ARG A 15 -1.73 2.91 12.55
N ALA A 16 -1.13 2.16 13.48
CA ALA A 16 -0.22 2.70 14.49
C ALA A 16 1.10 3.20 13.88
N GLU A 17 1.67 2.46 12.92
CA GLU A 17 2.97 2.79 12.36
C GLU A 17 2.91 3.76 11.19
N PHE A 18 1.95 3.57 10.27
CA PHE A 18 1.92 4.30 9.00
C PHE A 18 0.75 5.26 8.88
N THR A 19 -0.16 5.30 9.85
CA THR A 19 -1.49 5.90 9.73
C THR A 19 -2.37 5.19 8.67
N LEU A 20 -3.68 5.35 8.82
CA LEU A 20 -4.65 4.75 7.91
C LEU A 20 -5.85 5.70 7.72
N PRO A 21 -5.65 6.88 7.10
CA PRO A 21 -6.71 7.85 6.85
C PRO A 21 -7.81 7.29 5.95
N SER A 22 -9.05 7.74 6.13
CA SER A 22 -10.14 7.40 5.21
C SER A 22 -9.90 7.97 3.82
N LEU A 23 -10.41 7.29 2.79
CA LEU A 23 -10.34 7.79 1.41
C LEU A 23 -10.99 9.17 1.27
N GLU A 24 -12.04 9.45 2.04
CA GLU A 24 -12.73 10.73 2.04
C GLU A 24 -11.86 11.87 2.58
N LEU A 25 -11.12 11.62 3.67
CA LEU A 25 -10.14 12.57 4.20
C LEU A 25 -9.01 12.82 3.20
N VAL A 26 -8.49 11.77 2.57
CA VAL A 26 -7.43 11.89 1.55
C VAL A 26 -7.92 12.70 0.35
N ARG A 27 -9.11 12.39 -0.18
CA ARG A 27 -9.72 13.12 -1.29
C ARG A 27 -9.87 14.60 -0.97
N ARG A 28 -10.40 14.95 0.21
CA ARG A 28 -10.53 16.35 0.65
C ARG A 28 -9.17 17.07 0.64
N ARG A 29 -8.14 16.46 1.22
CA ARG A 29 -6.78 17.03 1.25
C ARG A 29 -6.18 17.19 -0.15
N LEU A 30 -6.41 16.25 -1.06
CA LEU A 30 -5.93 16.38 -2.43
C LEU A 30 -6.66 17.52 -3.16
N SER A 31 -7.98 17.66 -3.00
CA SER A 31 -8.75 18.77 -3.57
C SER A 31 -8.30 20.15 -3.08
N GLU A 32 -7.72 20.25 -1.88
CA GLU A 32 -7.13 21.49 -1.37
C GLU A 32 -5.77 21.82 -2.02
N LEU A 33 -5.08 20.82 -2.56
CA LEU A 33 -3.72 20.95 -3.12
C LEU A 33 -3.70 21.03 -4.65
N MET A 34 -4.73 20.54 -5.33
CA MET A 34 -4.80 20.51 -6.80
C MET A 34 -6.24 20.62 -7.30
N GLU A 35 -6.39 21.21 -8.49
CA GLU A 35 -7.68 21.46 -9.13
C GLU A 35 -8.42 20.16 -9.52
N ASP A 36 -7.70 19.17 -10.04
CA ASP A 36 -8.23 17.85 -10.35
C ASP A 36 -7.48 16.72 -9.61
N PRO A 37 -8.02 16.22 -8.48
CA PRO A 37 -7.40 15.14 -7.71
C PRO A 37 -7.71 13.74 -8.25
N GLU A 38 -8.63 13.60 -9.20
CA GLU A 38 -9.14 12.29 -9.63
C GLU A 38 -8.06 11.37 -10.25
N PRO A 39 -7.11 11.88 -11.08
CA PRO A 39 -6.01 11.06 -11.57
C PRO A 39 -5.13 10.46 -10.47
N VAL A 40 -4.94 11.19 -9.37
CA VAL A 40 -4.16 10.72 -8.20
C VAL A 40 -4.99 9.74 -7.38
N ILE A 41 -6.28 10.04 -7.15
CA ILE A 41 -7.20 9.17 -6.40
C ILE A 41 -7.26 7.77 -7.02
N ARG A 42 -7.26 7.66 -8.35
CA ARG A 42 -7.27 6.38 -9.08
C ARG A 42 -6.02 5.52 -8.88
N GLN A 43 -4.90 6.14 -8.50
CA GLN A 43 -3.63 5.44 -8.27
C GLN A 43 -3.43 5.01 -6.82
N LEU A 44 -4.35 5.38 -5.92
CA LEU A 44 -4.22 5.10 -4.49
C LEU A 44 -4.33 3.60 -4.19
N VAL A 45 -3.45 3.14 -3.30
CA VAL A 45 -3.65 1.90 -2.56
C VAL A 45 -4.79 2.15 -1.56
N ARG A 46 -5.76 1.23 -1.55
CA ARG A 46 -7.00 1.33 -0.77
C ARG A 46 -7.21 0.05 0.00
N VAL A 47 -7.28 0.10 1.31
CA VAL A 47 -7.66 -1.05 2.12
C VAL A 47 -9.14 -0.98 2.46
N PHE A 48 -9.79 -2.12 2.34
CA PHE A 48 -11.20 -2.30 2.65
C PHE A 48 -11.27 -3.05 3.99
N ILE A 49 -11.77 -2.38 5.02
CA ILE A 49 -11.89 -2.92 6.38
C ILE A 49 -13.32 -2.64 6.81
N ASP A 50 -14.08 -3.70 7.09
CA ASP A 50 -15.53 -3.65 7.26
C ASP A 50 -16.18 -2.85 6.10
N ASP A 51 -16.99 -1.84 6.42
CA ASP A 51 -17.63 -0.95 5.45
C ASP A 51 -16.76 0.26 5.06
N GLY A 52 -15.53 0.34 5.58
CA GLY A 52 -14.63 1.48 5.38
C GLY A 52 -13.60 1.28 4.27
N THR A 53 -13.28 2.37 3.57
CA THR A 53 -12.14 2.44 2.64
C THR A 53 -11.08 3.40 3.15
N PHE A 54 -9.86 2.91 3.31
CA PHE A 54 -8.74 3.66 3.88
C PHE A 54 -7.51 3.62 2.99
N CYS A 55 -6.62 4.59 3.16
CA CYS A 55 -5.39 4.71 2.38
C CYS A 55 -4.18 4.49 3.31
N PRO A 56 -3.37 3.43 3.11
CA PRO A 56 -2.16 3.23 3.92
C PRO A 56 -1.20 4.42 3.80
N GLY A 57 -0.77 4.99 4.92
CA GLY A 57 -0.05 6.27 4.86
C GLY A 57 1.38 6.18 4.29
N PHE A 58 1.99 4.99 4.26
CA PHE A 58 3.30 4.78 3.61
C PHE A 58 3.31 5.10 2.11
N GLN A 59 2.13 5.20 1.47
CA GLN A 59 2.03 5.56 0.06
C GLN A 59 2.24 7.06 -0.18
N PHE A 60 2.23 7.89 0.86
CA PHE A 60 2.40 9.34 0.74
C PHE A 60 3.81 9.77 1.19
N LEU A 61 4.37 10.73 0.47
CA LEU A 61 5.53 11.51 0.90
C LEU A 61 5.06 12.62 1.85
N SER A 62 5.98 13.23 2.60
CA SER A 62 5.66 14.30 3.56
C SER A 62 4.98 15.53 2.92
N GLY A 63 5.12 15.73 1.61
CA GLY A 63 4.44 16.78 0.84
C GLY A 63 3.07 16.39 0.27
N GLY A 64 2.54 15.21 0.61
CA GLY A 64 1.25 14.72 0.15
C GLY A 64 1.26 14.06 -1.24
N GLN A 65 2.39 14.10 -1.97
CA GLN A 65 2.55 13.36 -3.23
C GLN A 65 2.63 11.85 -2.98
N LEU A 66 2.28 11.05 -3.99
CA LEU A 66 2.45 9.60 -3.93
C LEU A 66 3.92 9.21 -4.02
N HIS A 67 4.30 8.22 -3.22
CA HIS A 67 5.63 7.64 -3.24
C HIS A 67 5.83 6.86 -4.55
N PRO A 68 6.75 7.27 -5.45
CA PRO A 68 6.88 6.68 -6.79
C PRO A 68 7.13 5.17 -6.77
N THR A 69 8.00 4.69 -5.87
CA THR A 69 8.24 3.26 -5.69
C THR A 69 6.98 2.49 -5.28
N VAL A 70 6.16 3.04 -4.38
CA VAL A 70 4.91 2.39 -3.94
C VAL A 70 3.91 2.37 -5.09
N THR A 71 3.76 3.47 -5.83
CA THR A 71 2.89 3.52 -7.02
C THR A 71 3.33 2.53 -8.09
N GLY A 72 4.64 2.43 -8.35
CA GLY A 72 5.21 1.47 -9.30
C GLY A 72 4.99 0.01 -8.90
N LEU A 73 5.21 -0.31 -7.62
CA LEU A 73 4.93 -1.63 -7.05
C LEU A 73 3.44 -1.95 -7.09
N PHE A 74 2.59 -0.99 -6.75
CA PHE A 74 1.14 -1.19 -6.72
C PHE A 74 0.58 -1.43 -8.13
N ARG A 75 1.05 -0.67 -9.14
CA ARG A 75 0.70 -0.95 -10.55
C ARG A 75 1.08 -2.38 -10.92
N ARG A 76 2.29 -2.83 -10.58
CA ARG A 76 2.73 -4.20 -10.83
C ARG A 76 1.88 -5.22 -10.07
N ALA A 77 1.46 -4.89 -8.85
CA ALA A 77 0.58 -5.74 -8.05
C ALA A 77 -0.79 -5.94 -8.73
N MET A 78 -1.35 -4.88 -9.33
CA MET A 78 -2.59 -4.96 -10.12
C MET A 78 -2.42 -5.85 -11.36
N GLU A 79 -1.28 -5.78 -12.05
CA GLU A 79 -0.97 -6.67 -13.18
C GLU A 79 -0.84 -8.15 -12.78
N LEU A 80 -0.52 -8.42 -11.51
CA LEU A 80 -0.41 -9.76 -10.92
C LEU A 80 -1.69 -10.17 -10.17
N ASP A 81 -2.79 -9.42 -10.36
CA ASP A 81 -4.08 -9.60 -9.69
C ASP A 81 -4.02 -9.58 -8.15
N ILE A 82 -2.99 -9.00 -7.53
CA ILE A 82 -2.82 -8.95 -6.08
C ILE A 82 -3.78 -7.89 -5.50
N PRO A 83 -4.77 -8.24 -4.66
CA PRO A 83 -5.73 -7.27 -4.15
C PRO A 83 -5.05 -6.25 -3.24
N HIS A 84 -5.62 -5.04 -3.17
CA HIS A 84 -5.05 -3.94 -2.41
C HIS A 84 -4.76 -4.27 -0.93
N ASN A 85 -5.64 -5.04 -0.28
CA ASN A 85 -5.45 -5.46 1.11
C ASN A 85 -4.21 -6.37 1.27
N TYR A 86 -4.02 -7.31 0.35
CA TYR A 86 -2.86 -8.22 0.37
C TYR A 86 -1.58 -7.50 -0.02
N PHE A 87 -1.65 -6.56 -0.98
CA PHE A 87 -0.52 -5.69 -1.29
C PHE A 87 -0.09 -4.88 -0.06
N THR A 88 -1.03 -4.28 0.66
CA THR A 88 -0.75 -3.53 1.89
C THR A 88 -0.13 -4.42 2.96
N THR A 89 -0.66 -5.62 3.13
CA THR A 89 -0.13 -6.60 4.09
C THR A 89 1.29 -7.01 3.72
N TRP A 90 1.55 -7.32 2.44
CA TRP A 90 2.88 -7.62 1.94
C TRP A 90 3.86 -6.48 2.21
N MET A 91 3.44 -5.24 1.96
CA MET A 91 4.26 -4.04 2.18
C MET A 91 4.81 -3.96 3.62
N VAL A 92 4.03 -4.38 4.61
CA VAL A 92 4.37 -4.29 6.04
C VAL A 92 4.82 -5.61 6.66
N THR A 93 4.87 -6.70 5.89
CA THR A 93 5.26 -8.03 6.38
C THR A 93 6.74 -8.30 6.07
N PRO A 94 7.53 -8.81 7.04
CA PRO A 94 8.89 -9.27 6.79
C PRO A 94 8.93 -10.31 5.66
N SER A 95 9.77 -10.08 4.65
CA SER A 95 9.93 -10.99 3.51
C SER A 95 11.27 -11.69 3.54
N ARG A 96 11.28 -13.01 3.33
CA ARG A 96 12.52 -13.80 3.17
C ARG A 96 13.32 -13.34 1.95
N ASP A 97 12.64 -12.97 0.87
CA ASP A 97 13.26 -12.44 -0.36
C ASP A 97 13.92 -11.07 -0.15
N LEU A 98 13.62 -10.41 0.98
CA LEU A 98 14.20 -9.15 1.41
C LEU A 98 15.07 -9.31 2.67
N ALA A 99 15.63 -10.51 2.88
CA ALA A 99 16.49 -10.85 4.02
C ALA A 99 15.84 -10.54 5.39
N GLY A 100 14.53 -10.77 5.50
CA GLY A 100 13.75 -10.53 6.71
C GLY A 100 13.31 -9.07 6.92
N SER A 101 13.66 -8.14 6.02
CA SER A 101 13.11 -6.78 6.06
C SER A 101 11.71 -6.71 5.46
N ARG A 102 10.94 -5.67 5.80
CA ARG A 102 9.66 -5.38 5.16
C ARG A 102 9.89 -4.54 3.88
N PRO A 103 9.03 -4.66 2.86
CA PRO A 103 9.12 -3.80 1.68
C PRO A 103 9.13 -2.29 1.99
N VAL A 104 8.33 -1.83 2.96
CA VAL A 104 8.30 -0.43 3.41
C VAL A 104 9.65 0.09 3.91
N ASP A 105 10.48 -0.77 4.50
CA ASP A 105 11.79 -0.39 5.03
C ASP A 105 12.84 -0.16 3.92
N ARG A 106 12.53 -0.57 2.69
CA ARG A 106 13.47 -0.59 1.55
C ARG A 106 13.12 0.44 0.46
N LEU A 107 12.09 1.27 0.67
CA LEU A 107 11.55 2.19 -0.34
C LEU A 107 12.54 3.23 -0.88
N LYS A 108 13.58 3.57 -0.11
CA LYS A 108 14.63 4.54 -0.47
C LYS A 108 15.80 3.92 -1.25
N THR A 109 15.76 2.61 -1.50
CA THR A 109 16.84 1.87 -2.18
C THR A 109 16.44 1.48 -3.60
N ASN A 110 17.34 0.80 -4.33
CA ASN A 110 17.03 0.26 -5.65
C ASN A 110 15.71 -0.55 -5.60
N PRO A 111 14.71 -0.25 -6.43
CA PRO A 111 13.41 -0.93 -6.38
C PRO A 111 13.43 -2.35 -6.98
N ALA A 112 14.48 -2.74 -7.71
CA ALA A 112 14.52 -4.03 -8.40
C ALA A 112 14.31 -5.26 -7.48
N PRO A 113 14.91 -5.34 -6.26
CA PRO A 113 14.61 -6.41 -5.32
C PRO A 113 13.16 -6.43 -4.84
N LEU A 114 12.51 -5.25 -4.71
CA LEU A 114 11.11 -5.15 -4.31
C LEU A 114 10.19 -5.71 -5.40
N HIS A 115 10.46 -5.41 -6.66
CA HIS A 115 9.70 -5.97 -7.77
C HIS A 115 9.83 -7.50 -7.83
N ARG A 116 11.05 -8.05 -7.68
CA ARG A 116 11.24 -9.50 -7.65
C ARG A 116 10.52 -10.17 -6.49
N ALA A 117 10.60 -9.57 -5.29
CA ALA A 117 9.90 -10.08 -4.09
C ALA A 117 8.37 -9.95 -4.18
N LEU A 118 7.86 -9.01 -4.99
CA LEU A 118 6.43 -8.89 -5.26
C LEU A 118 5.97 -9.96 -6.27
N GLU A 119 6.78 -10.26 -7.28
CA GLU A 119 6.49 -11.29 -8.28
C GLU A 119 6.51 -12.71 -7.71
N SER A 120 7.30 -12.95 -6.66
CA SER A 120 7.30 -14.20 -5.89
C SER A 120 6.15 -14.29 -4.88
N PHE A 121 5.46 -13.18 -4.59
CA PHE A 121 4.44 -13.14 -3.54
C PHE A 121 3.20 -13.94 -3.94
N ARG A 122 2.94 -15.02 -3.19
CA ARG A 122 1.74 -15.86 -3.33
C ARG A 122 0.71 -15.44 -2.30
N TRP A 123 -0.33 -14.76 -2.77
CA TRP A 123 -1.45 -14.31 -1.95
C TRP A 123 -2.68 -15.26 -2.06
N ARG A 124 -2.63 -16.21 -3.00
CA ARG A 124 -3.58 -17.32 -3.20
C ARG A 124 -2.85 -18.65 -3.11
#